data_AF-A0A7C5ZUM1-F1
#
_entry.id   AF-A0A7C5ZUM1-F1
#
_cell.length_a   1.000
_cell.length_b   1.000
_cell.length_c   1.000
_cell.angle_alpha   90.00
_cell.angle_beta   90.00
_cell.angle_gamma   90.00
#
_symmetry.space_group_name_H-M   'P 1'
#
loop_
_entity.id
_entity.type
_entity.pdbx_description
1 polymer ?
#
loop_
_entity_poly.entity_id
_entity_poly.type
_entity_poly.pdbx_seq_one_letter_code
_entity_poly.pdbx_strand_id
1 'polypeptide(L)'
;MSELETGADSIRKFLHELDIRIRARYPLIAINTFEEDRVREALIDLVFQDRHKEKPLYFWSRPSGLQKVSDPKEGLLSSPQTIGDTEDPESLLGFISEQKTGIFLLCDYAPYISPYGQEDPLLVRRLREIAWKLKSTKATVLFVGPNFPELKTLEKEVTQIELDLPRESEIEDSIELQFENLRSNGLDISLTKETQDALQQSLLGLTAVEISNVVAKAVISCNGLNQDSINVILEEKKNVIRGSGSLTYVHPEPASNLGGYQSLRAILERAAYTFSPRAKARHVEPCKGILLVGLPGCGKDLCKRVASSITNRALLDLYFGSIMGEGGGVIGSSAMSIKRALSIAGTIKGILGISEFEKAVSGMKSSNKTDGGETARTISYLLNWMQDNKDVLVFATANDVRELESEQFRIGRFSYIHFVDLPETEDRKEIFRVHLKKRALDAEHFDLDKLVEKSEDFSGAEIEGAVQDGVLEAFIDGDRQAETRDIIKAAENITPTAQMMSEKIEEIRKWARNNIKGVGSRNENTGLGGSRTDRIYEL
;
A
#
# COMPACT_ATOMS: atom_id res chain seq x y z
N MET A 1 31.27 -10.66 -1.52
CA MET A 1 30.04 -10.88 -0.72
C MET A 1 29.26 -9.57 -0.45
N SER A 2 29.53 -8.45 -1.15
CA SER A 2 28.89 -7.16 -0.88
C SER A 2 28.36 -6.41 -2.12
N GLU A 3 28.28 -7.05 -3.28
CA GLU A 3 27.71 -6.46 -4.51
C GLU A 3 26.58 -7.31 -5.13
N LEU A 4 26.29 -8.49 -4.57
CA LEU A 4 25.24 -9.40 -5.06
C LEU A 4 23.88 -9.20 -4.38
N GLU A 5 23.78 -8.37 -3.34
CA GLU A 5 22.55 -8.21 -2.55
C GLU A 5 21.65 -7.04 -2.98
N THR A 6 22.16 -6.07 -3.74
CA THR A 6 21.41 -4.85 -4.08
C THR A 6 20.73 -4.86 -5.45
N GLY A 7 21.02 -5.85 -6.31
CA GLY A 7 20.49 -5.94 -7.68
C GLY A 7 20.00 -7.33 -8.10
N ALA A 8 19.83 -8.27 -7.16
CA ALA A 8 19.33 -9.59 -7.50
C ALA A 8 17.84 -9.56 -7.83
N ASP A 9 17.53 -10.00 -9.06
CA ASP A 9 16.26 -10.51 -9.60
C ASP A 9 15.46 -11.23 -8.48
N SER A 10 14.27 -10.73 -8.13
CA SER A 10 13.38 -11.27 -7.07
C SER A 10 13.13 -12.76 -7.28
N ILE A 11 12.90 -13.17 -8.52
CA ILE A 11 12.67 -14.56 -8.88
C ILE A 11 13.94 -15.41 -8.69
N ARG A 12 15.14 -14.88 -8.96
CA ARG A 12 16.39 -15.62 -8.67
C ARG A 12 16.61 -15.78 -7.18
N LYS A 13 16.32 -14.74 -6.39
CA LYS A 13 16.40 -14.84 -4.92
C LYS A 13 15.42 -15.89 -4.40
N PHE A 14 14.18 -15.86 -4.87
CA PHE A 14 13.15 -16.84 -4.56
C PHE A 14 13.57 -18.26 -4.96
N LEU A 15 14.02 -18.47 -6.20
CA LEU A 15 14.50 -19.75 -6.71
C LEU A 15 15.71 -20.27 -5.93
N HIS A 16 16.62 -19.39 -5.55
CA HIS A 16 17.77 -19.75 -4.73
C HIS A 16 17.34 -20.25 -3.35
N GLU A 17 16.43 -19.54 -2.70
CA GLU A 17 15.89 -19.94 -1.40
C GLU A 17 15.08 -21.24 -1.48
N LEU A 18 14.29 -21.40 -2.55
CA LEU A 18 13.54 -22.60 -2.82
C LEU A 18 14.47 -23.81 -3.10
N ASP A 19 15.53 -23.64 -3.89
CA ASP A 19 16.58 -24.66 -4.12
C ASP A 19 17.16 -25.15 -2.80
N ILE A 20 17.59 -24.22 -1.95
CA ILE A 20 18.21 -24.52 -0.66
C ILE A 20 17.24 -25.34 0.21
N ARG A 21 15.99 -24.90 0.34
CA ARG A 21 15.00 -25.55 1.21
C ARG A 21 14.60 -26.93 0.68
N ILE A 22 14.40 -27.07 -0.63
CA ILE A 22 14.15 -28.38 -1.25
C ILE A 22 15.32 -29.33 -1.01
N ARG A 23 16.57 -28.86 -1.13
CA ARG A 23 17.78 -29.69 -0.89
C ARG A 23 17.99 -30.02 0.58
N ALA A 24 17.61 -29.11 1.47
CA ALA A 24 17.60 -29.34 2.91
C ALA A 24 16.42 -30.21 3.38
N ARG A 25 15.60 -30.73 2.44
CA ARG A 25 14.49 -31.66 2.69
C ARG A 25 13.41 -31.09 3.61
N TYR A 26 13.14 -29.80 3.43
CA TYR A 26 11.94 -29.20 4.01
C TYR A 26 10.72 -29.88 3.36
N PRO A 27 9.87 -30.56 4.15
CA PRO A 27 8.85 -31.42 3.59
C PRO A 27 7.65 -30.60 3.06
N LEU A 28 7.28 -29.53 3.77
CA LEU A 28 6.16 -28.66 3.46
C LEU A 28 6.66 -27.22 3.35
N ILE A 29 6.39 -26.58 2.21
CA ILE A 29 6.74 -25.19 1.97
C ILE A 29 5.49 -24.45 1.49
N ALA A 30 5.17 -23.32 2.09
CA ALA A 30 4.07 -22.46 1.66
C ALA A 30 4.62 -21.24 0.92
N ILE A 31 4.08 -20.95 -0.26
CA ILE A 31 4.44 -19.84 -1.12
C ILE A 31 3.23 -18.91 -1.19
N ASN A 32 3.31 -17.78 -0.49
CA ASN A 32 2.24 -16.79 -0.47
C ASN A 32 2.40 -15.85 -1.66
N THR A 33 1.56 -16.00 -2.67
CA THR A 33 1.55 -15.13 -3.86
C THR A 33 0.23 -15.25 -4.64
N PHE A 34 -0.12 -14.18 -5.35
CA PHE A 34 -1.18 -14.20 -6.36
C PHE A 34 -0.68 -14.67 -7.74
N GLU A 35 0.64 -14.77 -7.92
CA GLU A 35 1.26 -15.06 -9.21
C GLU A 35 1.58 -16.56 -9.34
N GLU A 36 0.54 -17.39 -9.33
CA GLU A 36 0.68 -18.85 -9.43
C GLU A 36 1.44 -19.27 -10.70
N ASP A 37 1.18 -18.63 -11.84
CA ASP A 37 1.84 -18.93 -13.11
C ASP A 37 3.36 -18.70 -13.04
N ARG A 38 3.81 -17.62 -12.39
CA ARG A 38 5.24 -17.37 -12.17
C ARG A 38 5.90 -18.46 -11.35
N VAL A 39 5.21 -18.98 -10.33
CA VAL A 39 5.71 -20.08 -9.51
C VAL A 39 5.81 -21.37 -10.33
N ARG A 40 4.80 -21.63 -11.18
CA ARG A 40 4.80 -22.79 -12.08
C ARG A 40 5.98 -22.75 -13.05
N GLU A 41 6.19 -21.63 -13.73
CA GLU A 41 7.32 -21.42 -14.65
C GLU A 41 8.67 -21.56 -13.93
N ALA A 42 8.82 -20.91 -12.78
CA ALA A 42 10.03 -21.00 -11.96
C ALA A 42 10.33 -22.45 -11.53
N LEU A 43 9.31 -23.25 -11.23
CA LEU A 43 9.49 -24.66 -10.87
C LEU A 43 9.87 -25.54 -12.05
N ILE A 44 9.39 -25.24 -13.25
CA ILE A 44 9.81 -25.92 -14.47
C ILE A 44 11.33 -25.71 -14.65
N ASP A 45 11.80 -24.46 -14.58
CA ASP A 45 13.22 -24.12 -14.68
C ASP A 45 14.06 -24.78 -13.59
N LEU A 46 13.54 -24.83 -12.36
CA LEU A 46 14.24 -25.44 -11.21
C LEU A 46 14.47 -26.94 -11.41
N VAL A 47 13.50 -27.67 -11.97
CA VAL A 47 13.59 -29.13 -12.16
C VAL A 47 14.60 -29.51 -13.23
N PHE A 48 14.86 -28.63 -14.20
CA PHE A 48 15.89 -28.84 -15.24
C PHE A 48 17.32 -28.65 -14.74
N GLN A 49 17.52 -28.09 -13.55
CA GLN A 49 18.85 -27.99 -12.96
C GLN A 49 19.37 -29.39 -12.58
N ASP A 50 20.68 -29.61 -12.76
CA ASP A 50 21.34 -30.91 -12.48
C ASP A 50 21.06 -31.48 -11.08
N ARG A 51 20.75 -30.60 -10.12
CA ARG A 51 20.48 -30.94 -8.72
C ARG A 51 19.06 -31.50 -8.49
N HIS A 52 18.13 -31.24 -9.41
CA HIS A 52 16.73 -31.66 -9.32
C HIS A 52 16.26 -32.53 -10.47
N LYS A 53 17.06 -32.78 -11.51
CA LYS A 53 16.70 -33.59 -12.68
C LYS A 53 16.14 -34.99 -12.40
N GLU A 54 16.44 -35.57 -11.23
CA GLU A 54 15.89 -36.86 -10.80
C GLU A 54 14.49 -36.78 -10.15
N LYS A 55 13.94 -35.57 -9.98
CA LYS A 55 12.67 -35.34 -9.30
C LYS A 55 11.58 -35.06 -10.34
N PRO A 56 10.51 -35.88 -10.40
CA PRO A 56 9.33 -35.53 -11.18
C PRO A 56 8.63 -34.29 -10.61
N LEU A 57 8.01 -33.51 -11.48
CA LEU A 57 7.22 -32.32 -11.12
C LEU A 57 5.73 -32.61 -11.30
N TYR A 58 4.94 -32.29 -10.27
CA TYR A 58 3.49 -32.44 -10.30
C TYR A 58 2.81 -31.14 -9.90
N PHE A 59 1.73 -30.80 -10.61
CA PHE A 59 0.83 -29.70 -10.27
C PHE A 59 -0.54 -30.25 -9.92
N TRP A 60 -1.15 -29.72 -8.87
CA TRP A 60 -2.47 -30.11 -8.44
C TRP A 60 -3.39 -28.91 -8.38
N SER A 61 -4.59 -29.08 -8.90
CA SER A 61 -5.72 -28.17 -8.66
C SER A 61 -6.98 -29.01 -8.46
N ARG A 62 -7.95 -28.49 -7.68
CA ARG A 62 -9.22 -29.19 -7.46
C ARG A 62 -9.93 -29.63 -8.75
N PRO A 63 -9.97 -28.82 -9.83
CA PRO A 63 -10.64 -29.23 -11.07
C PRO A 63 -9.89 -30.30 -11.87
N SER A 64 -8.56 -30.33 -11.79
CA SER A 64 -7.73 -31.16 -12.69
C SER A 64 -7.09 -32.37 -12.01
N GLY A 65 -7.23 -32.48 -10.68
CA GLY A 65 -6.50 -33.46 -9.88
C GLY A 65 -4.99 -33.23 -9.94
N LEU A 66 -4.23 -34.27 -9.60
CA LEU A 66 -2.77 -34.25 -9.66
C LEU A 66 -2.30 -34.57 -11.08
N GLN A 67 -1.57 -33.65 -11.68
CA GLN A 67 -1.02 -33.79 -13.02
C GLN A 67 0.49 -33.82 -12.97
N LYS A 68 1.10 -34.84 -13.58
CA LYS A 68 2.54 -34.90 -13.80
C LYS A 68 2.90 -34.01 -14.98
N VAL A 69 3.80 -33.05 -14.76
CA VAL A 69 4.21 -32.05 -15.75
C VAL A 69 5.60 -32.34 -16.30
N SER A 70 6.50 -32.84 -15.46
CA SER A 70 7.85 -33.25 -15.85
C SER A 70 8.19 -34.63 -15.30
N ASP A 71 8.80 -35.45 -16.15
CA ASP A 71 9.35 -36.75 -15.79
C ASP A 71 10.89 -36.75 -15.98
N PRO A 72 11.68 -37.27 -15.03
CA PRO A 72 13.13 -37.36 -15.15
C PRO A 72 13.65 -38.06 -16.42
N LYS A 73 12.86 -38.96 -17.02
CA LYS A 73 13.21 -39.74 -18.21
C LYS A 73 12.71 -39.09 -19.50
N GLU A 74 11.56 -38.44 -19.46
CA GLU A 74 10.88 -37.89 -20.64
C GLU A 74 11.04 -36.36 -20.76
N GLY A 75 11.52 -35.68 -19.72
CA GLY A 75 11.59 -34.22 -19.66
C GLY A 75 10.22 -33.60 -19.42
N LEU A 76 10.01 -32.39 -19.95
CA LEU A 76 8.71 -31.71 -19.92
C LEU A 76 7.73 -32.44 -20.85
N LEU A 77 6.58 -32.82 -20.31
CA LEU A 77 5.57 -33.55 -21.06
C LEU A 77 4.75 -32.59 -21.93
N SER A 78 4.56 -32.93 -23.21
CA SER A 78 3.70 -32.17 -24.14
C SER A 78 2.24 -32.06 -23.69
N SER A 79 1.78 -33.03 -22.90
CA SER A 79 0.48 -33.00 -22.21
C SER A 79 0.65 -33.57 -20.80
N PRO A 80 0.22 -32.85 -19.74
CA PRO A 80 0.34 -33.36 -18.38
C PRO A 80 -0.39 -34.69 -18.20
N GLN A 81 0.25 -35.66 -17.53
CA GLN A 81 -0.36 -36.96 -17.23
C GLN A 81 -1.17 -36.86 -15.93
N THR A 82 -2.49 -36.95 -16.02
CA THR A 82 -3.37 -36.93 -14.84
C THR A 82 -3.28 -38.24 -14.06
N ILE A 83 -3.12 -38.12 -12.75
CA ILE A 83 -3.18 -39.22 -11.79
C ILE A 83 -4.62 -39.33 -11.30
N GLY A 84 -5.26 -40.48 -11.52
CA GLY A 84 -6.66 -40.71 -11.11
C GLY A 84 -6.85 -40.67 -9.60
N ASP A 85 -8.09 -40.39 -9.17
CA ASP A 85 -8.53 -40.38 -7.76
C ASP A 85 -7.75 -39.42 -6.86
N THR A 86 -7.34 -38.27 -7.40
CA THR A 86 -6.56 -37.26 -6.67
C THR A 86 -7.23 -35.89 -6.62
N GLU A 87 -8.46 -35.73 -7.12
CA GLU A 87 -9.23 -34.49 -7.02
C GLU A 87 -9.55 -34.13 -5.57
N ASP A 88 -9.65 -35.15 -4.70
CA ASP A 88 -9.87 -34.99 -3.28
C ASP A 88 -8.60 -34.65 -2.48
N PRO A 89 -8.59 -33.57 -1.67
CA PRO A 89 -7.47 -33.20 -0.81
C PRO A 89 -6.92 -34.32 0.06
N GLU A 90 -7.76 -35.21 0.60
CA GLU A 90 -7.28 -36.33 1.41
C GLU A 90 -6.66 -37.42 0.52
N SER A 91 -7.31 -37.75 -0.60
CA SER A 91 -6.82 -38.78 -1.53
C SER A 91 -5.47 -38.39 -2.17
N LEU A 92 -5.31 -37.11 -2.52
CA LEU A 92 -4.04 -36.50 -2.93
C LEU A 92 -2.92 -36.74 -1.92
N LEU A 93 -3.19 -36.44 -0.64
CA LEU A 93 -2.23 -36.62 0.44
C LEU A 93 -1.86 -38.10 0.62
N GLY A 94 -2.81 -39.02 0.41
CA GLY A 94 -2.57 -40.45 0.32
C GLY A 94 -1.51 -40.79 -0.72
N PHE A 95 -1.71 -40.36 -1.97
CA PHE A 95 -0.78 -40.59 -3.08
C PHE A 95 0.62 -40.02 -2.79
N ILE A 96 0.72 -38.76 -2.32
CA ILE A 96 2.00 -38.10 -2.03
C ILE A 96 2.77 -38.87 -0.94
N SER A 97 2.08 -39.43 0.05
CA SER A 97 2.71 -40.13 1.16
C SER A 97 3.46 -41.42 0.77
N GLU A 98 3.17 -41.97 -0.41
CA GLU A 98 3.82 -43.17 -0.95
C GLU A 98 5.04 -42.84 -1.83
N GLN A 99 5.23 -41.57 -2.19
CA GLN A 99 6.28 -41.15 -3.11
C GLN A 99 7.64 -40.99 -2.42
N LYS A 100 8.69 -41.54 -3.03
CA LYS A 100 10.08 -41.41 -2.55
C LYS A 100 10.80 -40.18 -3.08
N THR A 101 10.32 -39.58 -4.16
CA THR A 101 10.91 -38.44 -4.85
C THR A 101 9.84 -37.67 -5.60
N GLY A 102 9.97 -36.35 -5.69
CA GLY A 102 9.07 -35.50 -6.46
C GLY A 102 8.84 -34.12 -5.85
N ILE A 103 8.49 -33.15 -6.68
CA ILE A 103 8.06 -31.83 -6.25
C ILE A 103 6.56 -31.72 -6.57
N PHE A 104 5.75 -31.45 -5.56
CA PHE A 104 4.29 -31.38 -5.67
C PHE A 104 3.82 -29.95 -5.40
N LEU A 105 3.34 -29.23 -6.41
CA LEU A 105 2.74 -27.91 -6.25
C LEU A 105 1.23 -28.06 -6.09
N LEU A 106 0.71 -27.65 -4.93
CA LEU A 106 -0.70 -27.71 -4.58
C LEU A 106 -1.29 -26.30 -4.62
N CYS A 107 -2.12 -26.06 -5.64
CA CYS A 107 -2.76 -24.78 -5.90
C CYS A 107 -4.04 -24.63 -5.07
N ASP A 108 -4.19 -23.50 -4.37
CA ASP A 108 -5.36 -23.17 -3.54
C ASP A 108 -5.74 -24.27 -2.54
N TYR A 109 -4.75 -24.92 -1.93
CA TYR A 109 -5.00 -25.99 -0.97
C TYR A 109 -5.40 -25.45 0.43
N ALA A 110 -5.07 -24.18 0.70
CA ALA A 110 -5.27 -23.51 1.98
C ALA A 110 -6.72 -23.52 2.52
N PRO A 111 -7.76 -23.23 1.71
CA PRO A 111 -9.15 -23.26 2.16
C PRO A 111 -9.62 -24.63 2.67
N TYR A 112 -8.96 -25.72 2.26
CA TYR A 112 -9.29 -27.07 2.75
C TYR A 112 -8.65 -27.35 4.11
N ILE A 113 -7.44 -26.84 4.36
CA ILE A 113 -6.76 -27.03 5.65
C ILE A 113 -7.36 -26.13 6.73
N SER A 114 -7.80 -24.93 6.35
CA SER A 114 -8.38 -23.96 7.27
C SER A 114 -9.68 -23.35 6.74
N PRO A 115 -10.78 -24.14 6.65
CA PRO A 115 -12.05 -23.62 6.22
C PRO A 115 -12.52 -22.51 7.18
N TYR A 116 -12.83 -21.34 6.63
CA TYR A 116 -13.25 -20.15 7.41
C TYR A 116 -12.24 -19.72 8.49
N GLY A 117 -10.95 -20.03 8.31
CA GLY A 117 -9.88 -19.69 9.27
C GLY A 117 -9.79 -20.61 10.49
N GLN A 118 -10.58 -21.70 10.53
CA GLN A 118 -10.46 -22.74 11.56
C GLN A 118 -9.71 -23.95 11.03
N GLU A 119 -8.70 -24.41 11.75
CA GLU A 119 -7.91 -25.60 11.38
C GLU A 119 -8.81 -26.85 11.29
N ASP A 120 -8.84 -27.52 10.14
CA ASP A 120 -9.46 -28.85 10.01
C ASP A 120 -8.59 -29.88 10.74
N PRO A 121 -9.08 -30.51 11.84
CA PRO A 121 -8.23 -31.36 12.66
C PRO A 121 -7.69 -32.60 11.94
N LEU A 122 -8.45 -33.12 10.97
CA LEU A 122 -8.09 -34.33 10.24
C LEU A 122 -7.00 -34.02 9.22
N LEU A 123 -7.21 -33.04 8.34
CA LEU A 123 -6.25 -32.66 7.31
C LEU A 123 -4.96 -32.10 7.91
N VAL A 124 -5.05 -31.29 8.97
CA VAL A 124 -3.87 -30.80 9.70
C VAL A 124 -3.06 -31.96 10.29
N ARG A 125 -3.73 -32.95 10.91
CA ARG A 125 -3.05 -34.13 11.45
C ARG A 125 -2.40 -34.96 10.33
N ARG A 126 -3.10 -35.18 9.21
CA ARG A 126 -2.58 -35.91 8.05
C ARG A 126 -1.35 -35.23 7.46
N LEU A 127 -1.39 -33.91 7.28
CA LEU A 127 -0.26 -33.13 6.80
C LEU A 127 0.95 -33.25 7.71
N ARG A 128 0.75 -33.26 9.04
CA ARG A 128 1.84 -33.49 10.00
C ARG A 128 2.51 -34.85 9.81
N GLU A 129 1.70 -35.90 9.65
CA GLU A 129 2.20 -37.27 9.45
C GLU A 129 2.94 -37.41 8.12
N ILE A 130 2.45 -36.75 7.07
CA ILE A 130 3.12 -36.67 5.77
C ILE A 130 4.44 -35.93 5.90
N ALA A 131 4.46 -34.78 6.58
CA ALA A 131 5.69 -34.02 6.80
C ALA A 131 6.79 -34.88 7.44
N TRP A 132 6.43 -35.72 8.41
CA TRP A 132 7.37 -36.64 9.05
C TRP A 132 7.86 -37.75 8.12
N LYS A 133 6.98 -38.34 7.31
CA LYS A 133 7.38 -39.35 6.31
C LYS A 133 8.33 -38.74 5.27
N LEU A 134 7.98 -37.57 4.74
CA LEU A 134 8.72 -36.89 3.68
C LEU A 134 10.12 -36.41 4.10
N LYS A 135 10.37 -36.16 5.40
CA LYS A 135 11.73 -35.83 5.89
C LYS A 135 12.78 -36.89 5.52
N SER A 136 12.37 -38.15 5.35
CA SER A 136 13.25 -39.26 4.97
C SER A 136 13.36 -39.49 3.46
N THR A 137 12.58 -38.77 2.64
CA THR A 137 12.51 -38.95 1.19
C THR A 137 13.11 -37.74 0.45
N LYS A 138 13.11 -37.77 -0.89
CA LYS A 138 13.47 -36.63 -1.75
C LYS A 138 12.21 -35.85 -2.22
N ALA A 139 11.05 -36.11 -1.60
CA ALA A 139 9.80 -35.49 -1.99
C ALA A 139 9.50 -34.23 -1.16
N THR A 140 9.01 -33.18 -1.82
CA THR A 140 8.66 -31.90 -1.21
C THR A 140 7.29 -31.45 -1.69
N VAL A 141 6.43 -31.01 -0.77
CA VAL A 141 5.13 -30.43 -1.05
C VAL A 141 5.24 -28.91 -0.94
N LEU A 142 4.81 -28.23 -1.99
CA LEU A 142 4.72 -26.80 -2.11
C LEU A 142 3.24 -26.41 -2.14
N PHE A 143 2.83 -25.50 -1.28
CA PHE A 143 1.51 -24.89 -1.35
C PHE A 143 1.65 -23.54 -2.04
N VAL A 144 0.84 -23.28 -3.06
CA VAL A 144 0.78 -21.97 -3.69
C VAL A 144 -0.64 -21.45 -3.58
N GLY A 145 -0.74 -20.18 -3.24
CA GLY A 145 -2.01 -19.49 -3.14
C GLY A 145 -1.83 -18.14 -2.48
N PRO A 146 -2.88 -17.31 -2.51
CA PRO A 146 -2.80 -15.94 -2.03
C PRO A 146 -2.65 -15.90 -0.49
N ASN A 147 -3.16 -16.90 0.23
CA ASN A 147 -3.04 -17.00 1.68
C ASN A 147 -2.83 -18.44 2.12
N PHE A 148 -1.64 -18.78 2.61
CA PHE A 148 -1.46 -19.99 3.41
C PHE A 148 -1.79 -19.68 4.88
N PRO A 149 -2.75 -20.39 5.50
CA PRO A 149 -3.22 -20.09 6.85
C PRO A 149 -2.09 -20.23 7.87
N GLU A 150 -2.15 -19.43 8.94
CA GLU A 150 -1.23 -19.57 10.07
C GLU A 150 -1.65 -20.80 10.90
N LEU A 151 -1.07 -21.94 10.57
CA LEU A 151 -1.35 -23.21 11.23
C LEU A 151 -0.46 -23.35 12.47
N LYS A 152 -0.96 -22.98 13.65
CA LYS A 152 -0.21 -23.12 14.92
C LYS A 152 0.23 -24.56 15.14
N THR A 153 -0.60 -25.50 14.69
CA THR A 153 -0.32 -26.93 14.78
C THR A 153 0.80 -27.36 13.82
N LEU A 154 1.04 -26.68 12.70
CA LEU A 154 2.09 -27.06 11.73
C LEU A 154 3.24 -26.06 11.62
N GLU A 155 3.35 -25.13 12.55
CA GLU A 155 4.36 -24.06 12.55
C GLU A 155 5.81 -24.57 12.40
N LYS A 156 6.09 -25.76 12.92
CA LYS A 156 7.43 -26.39 12.87
C LYS A 156 7.65 -27.25 11.63
N GLU A 157 6.59 -27.58 10.90
CA GLU A 157 6.61 -28.46 9.74
C GLU A 157 6.49 -27.70 8.43
N VAL A 158 5.75 -26.59 8.41
CA VAL A 158 5.55 -25.74 7.24
C VAL A 158 6.48 -24.54 7.30
N THR A 159 7.24 -24.32 6.23
CA THR A 159 8.10 -23.14 6.11
C THR A 159 7.56 -22.20 5.04
N GLN A 160 7.40 -20.93 5.36
CA GLN A 160 6.85 -19.93 4.43
C GLN A 160 7.96 -19.27 3.60
N ILE A 161 7.71 -19.09 2.30
CA ILE A 161 8.49 -18.25 1.38
C ILE A 161 7.55 -17.19 0.83
N GLU A 162 8.01 -15.95 0.75
CA GLU A 162 7.28 -14.89 0.06
C GLU A 162 7.94 -14.65 -1.31
N LEU A 163 7.12 -14.51 -2.35
CA LEU A 163 7.56 -14.08 -3.68
C LEU A 163 7.24 -12.59 -3.80
N ASP A 164 8.27 -11.74 -3.81
CA ASP A 164 8.09 -10.29 -3.96
C ASP A 164 7.59 -9.96 -5.39
N LEU A 165 6.89 -8.82 -5.52
CA LEU A 165 6.49 -8.28 -6.82
C LEU A 165 7.70 -8.06 -7.75
N PRO A 166 7.49 -8.04 -9.07
CA PRO A 166 8.56 -7.79 -10.03
C PRO A 166 9.34 -6.51 -9.73
N ARG A 167 10.66 -6.63 -9.63
CA ARG A 167 11.58 -5.50 -9.46
C ARG A 167 11.87 -4.85 -10.82
N GLU A 168 12.44 -3.66 -10.79
CA GLU A 168 12.74 -2.86 -11.98
C GLU A 168 13.49 -3.64 -13.08
N SER A 169 14.45 -4.49 -12.72
CA SER A 169 15.17 -5.36 -13.66
C SER A 169 14.29 -6.47 -14.27
N GLU A 170 13.36 -7.05 -13.52
CA GLU A 170 12.47 -8.09 -14.05
C GLU A 170 11.40 -7.51 -14.95
N ILE A 171 10.99 -6.28 -14.65
CA ILE A 171 10.08 -5.50 -15.50
C ILE A 171 10.78 -5.22 -16.82
N GLU A 172 12.06 -4.87 -16.81
CA GLU A 172 12.86 -4.70 -18.02
C GLU A 172 12.93 -5.99 -18.86
N ASP A 173 13.29 -7.12 -18.24
CA ASP A 173 13.35 -8.43 -18.91
C ASP A 173 11.98 -8.85 -19.48
N SER A 174 10.91 -8.64 -18.71
CA SER A 174 9.54 -8.94 -19.12
C SER A 174 9.10 -8.07 -20.29
N ILE A 175 9.38 -6.76 -20.22
CA ILE A 175 9.12 -5.82 -21.31
C ILE A 175 9.91 -6.22 -22.56
N GLU A 176 11.18 -6.59 -22.43
CA GLU A 176 12.02 -7.01 -23.56
C GLU A 176 11.50 -8.29 -24.21
N LEU A 177 11.13 -9.30 -23.41
CA LEU A 177 10.51 -10.52 -23.91
C LEU A 177 9.18 -10.24 -24.63
N GLN A 178 8.35 -9.33 -24.10
CA GLN A 178 7.15 -8.90 -24.79
C GLN A 178 7.47 -8.13 -26.08
N PHE A 179 8.51 -7.29 -26.10
CA PHE A 179 8.96 -6.61 -27.31
C PHE A 179 9.44 -7.58 -28.38
N GLU A 180 10.17 -8.63 -28.02
CA GLU A 180 10.57 -9.68 -28.95
C GLU A 180 9.34 -10.39 -29.54
N ASN A 181 8.37 -10.76 -28.71
CA ASN A 181 7.12 -11.37 -29.16
C ASN A 181 6.32 -10.45 -30.10
N LEU A 182 6.28 -9.15 -29.82
CA LEU A 182 5.55 -8.17 -30.63
C LEU A 182 6.27 -7.83 -31.95
N ARG A 183 7.61 -7.74 -31.94
CA ARG A 183 8.42 -7.60 -33.15
C ARG A 183 8.27 -8.81 -34.07
N SER A 184 8.19 -10.01 -33.49
CA SER A 184 7.91 -11.26 -34.21
C SER A 184 6.56 -11.23 -34.92
N ASN A 185 5.60 -10.46 -34.40
CA ASN A 185 4.27 -10.24 -34.97
C ASN A 185 4.18 -9.02 -35.92
N GLY A 186 5.31 -8.37 -36.25
CA GLY A 186 5.37 -7.32 -37.27
C GLY A 186 5.01 -5.91 -36.80
N LEU A 187 4.99 -5.65 -35.49
CA LEU A 187 4.76 -4.30 -34.93
C LEU A 187 6.08 -3.52 -34.78
N ASP A 188 6.06 -2.26 -35.20
CA ASP A 188 7.20 -1.35 -35.07
C ASP A 188 7.28 -0.80 -33.63
N ILE A 189 8.43 -0.95 -33.00
CA ILE A 189 8.68 -0.58 -31.62
C ILE A 189 9.95 0.26 -31.60
N SER A 190 9.78 1.57 -31.66
CA SER A 190 10.86 2.55 -31.53
C SER A 190 10.68 3.35 -30.24
N LEU A 191 11.47 3.06 -29.22
CA LEU A 191 11.46 3.80 -27.97
C LEU A 191 12.79 4.52 -27.77
N THR A 192 12.72 5.80 -27.39
CA THR A 192 13.87 6.52 -26.84
C THR A 192 14.15 6.02 -25.42
N LYS A 193 15.40 6.14 -24.96
CA LYS A 193 15.80 5.74 -23.61
C LYS A 193 14.96 6.41 -22.51
N GLU A 194 14.62 7.70 -22.70
CA GLU A 194 13.72 8.43 -21.79
C GLU A 194 12.31 7.84 -21.74
N THR A 195 11.77 7.41 -22.88
CA THR A 195 10.43 6.79 -22.95
C THR A 195 10.44 5.39 -22.32
N GLN A 196 11.54 4.64 -22.48
CA GLN A 196 11.74 3.33 -21.84
C GLN A 196 11.81 3.44 -20.31
N ASP A 197 12.57 4.40 -19.78
CA ASP A 197 12.65 4.65 -18.34
C ASP A 197 11.28 5.06 -17.77
N ALA A 198 10.53 5.92 -18.48
CA ALA A 198 9.18 6.32 -18.09
C ALA A 198 8.19 5.14 -18.12
N LEU A 199 8.32 4.24 -19.11
CA LEU A 199 7.52 3.02 -19.23
C LEU A 199 7.78 2.07 -18.04
N GLN A 200 9.06 1.82 -17.70
CA GLN A 200 9.43 1.00 -16.54
C GLN A 200 8.85 1.57 -15.24
N GLN A 201 9.00 2.88 -15.02
CA GLN A 201 8.43 3.56 -13.86
C GLN A 201 6.89 3.45 -13.81
N SER A 202 6.23 3.48 -14.97
CA SER A 202 4.78 3.31 -15.06
C SER A 202 4.33 1.87 -14.74
N LEU A 203 5.14 0.85 -15.03
CA LEU A 203 4.80 -0.56 -14.78
C LEU A 203 5.14 -1.05 -13.37
N LEU A 204 5.98 -0.33 -12.63
CA LEU A 204 6.32 -0.63 -11.23
C LEU A 204 5.06 -0.75 -10.34
N GLY A 205 4.96 -1.84 -9.58
CA GLY A 205 3.87 -2.10 -8.63
C GLY A 205 2.70 -2.91 -9.22
N LEU A 206 2.85 -3.41 -10.45
CA LEU A 206 1.96 -4.37 -11.09
C LEU A 206 2.57 -5.79 -11.00
N THR A 207 1.71 -6.81 -10.97
CA THR A 207 2.10 -8.22 -11.19
C THR A 207 2.54 -8.43 -12.64
N ALA A 208 3.28 -9.49 -12.94
CA ALA A 208 3.73 -9.81 -14.30
C ALA A 208 2.55 -9.98 -15.27
N VAL A 209 1.45 -10.59 -14.80
CA VAL A 209 0.22 -10.75 -15.59
C VAL A 209 -0.43 -9.39 -15.87
N GLU A 210 -0.50 -8.51 -14.87
CA GLU A 210 -0.99 -7.15 -15.05
C GLU A 210 -0.10 -6.35 -16.02
N ILE A 211 1.23 -6.47 -15.92
CA ILE A 211 2.18 -5.85 -16.86
C ILE A 211 1.90 -6.33 -18.28
N SER A 212 1.80 -7.64 -18.49
CA SER A 212 1.53 -8.24 -19.80
C SER A 212 0.23 -7.69 -20.41
N ASN A 213 -0.85 -7.68 -19.63
CA ASN A 213 -2.15 -7.17 -20.07
C ASN A 213 -2.11 -5.67 -20.40
N VAL A 214 -1.46 -4.86 -19.57
CA VAL A 214 -1.36 -3.41 -19.76
C VAL A 214 -0.52 -3.08 -20.98
N VAL A 215 0.61 -3.75 -21.17
CA VAL A 215 1.49 -3.59 -22.33
C VAL A 215 0.75 -4.00 -23.61
N ALA A 216 0.10 -5.17 -23.62
CA ALA A 216 -0.68 -5.63 -24.77
C ALA A 216 -1.78 -4.62 -25.14
N LYS A 217 -2.52 -4.11 -24.15
CA LYS A 217 -3.58 -3.11 -24.37
C LYS A 217 -3.02 -1.80 -24.92
N ALA A 218 -1.89 -1.32 -24.39
CA ALA A 218 -1.25 -0.10 -24.85
C ALA A 218 -0.81 -0.21 -26.31
N VAL A 219 -0.20 -1.34 -26.69
CA VAL A 219 0.25 -1.63 -28.06
C VAL A 219 -0.93 -1.66 -29.05
N ILE A 220 -2.03 -2.30 -28.68
CA ILE A 220 -3.24 -2.36 -29.53
C ILE A 220 -3.87 -0.98 -29.66
N SER A 221 -3.97 -0.23 -28.56
CA SER A 221 -4.65 1.07 -28.54
C SER A 221 -3.86 2.16 -29.27
N CYS A 222 -2.52 2.11 -29.20
CA CYS A 222 -1.64 3.13 -29.78
C CYS A 222 -0.96 2.67 -31.08
N ASN A 223 -1.28 1.45 -31.56
CA ASN A 223 -0.70 0.82 -32.74
C ASN A 223 0.84 0.78 -32.72
N GLY A 224 1.41 0.48 -31.54
CA GLY A 224 2.83 0.57 -31.23
C GLY A 224 3.05 1.08 -29.80
N LEU A 225 4.30 1.08 -29.33
CA LEU A 225 4.68 1.66 -28.04
C LEU A 225 5.36 3.03 -28.27
N ASN A 226 4.65 4.09 -27.92
CA ASN A 226 5.00 5.49 -28.11
C ASN A 226 4.68 6.31 -26.84
N GLN A 227 4.86 7.62 -26.90
CA GLN A 227 4.60 8.50 -25.74
C GLN A 227 3.13 8.49 -25.30
N ASP A 228 2.19 8.31 -26.23
CA ASP A 228 0.76 8.20 -25.94
C ASP A 228 0.42 6.90 -25.20
N SER A 229 1.21 5.85 -25.43
CA SER A 229 1.07 4.55 -24.75
C SER A 229 1.30 4.67 -23.25
N ILE A 230 2.20 5.56 -22.80
CA ILE A 230 2.46 5.79 -21.37
C ILE A 230 1.20 6.28 -20.66
N ASN A 231 0.40 7.14 -21.31
CA ASN A 231 -0.85 7.62 -20.72
C ASN A 231 -1.85 6.47 -20.55
N VAL A 232 -1.95 5.56 -21.52
CA VAL A 232 -2.78 4.35 -21.44
C VAL A 232 -2.29 3.42 -20.33
N ILE A 233 -0.98 3.21 -20.20
CA ILE A 233 -0.40 2.40 -19.12
C ILE A 233 -0.71 3.02 -17.75
N LEU A 234 -0.55 4.33 -17.61
CA LEU A 234 -0.84 5.05 -16.37
C LEU A 234 -2.33 4.98 -16.01
N GLU A 235 -3.24 5.09 -16.99
CA GLU A 235 -4.67 4.89 -16.77
C GLU A 235 -5.00 3.47 -16.34
N GLU A 236 -4.40 2.46 -16.98
CA GLU A 236 -4.67 1.07 -16.64
C GLU A 236 -4.04 0.69 -15.29
N LYS A 237 -2.86 1.22 -14.97
CA LYS A 237 -2.27 1.14 -13.64
C LYS A 237 -3.22 1.70 -12.58
N LYS A 238 -3.85 2.86 -12.86
CA LYS A 238 -4.88 3.42 -11.96
C LYS A 238 -6.07 2.47 -11.83
N ASN A 239 -6.52 1.83 -12.90
CA ASN A 239 -7.62 0.87 -12.88
C ASN A 239 -7.28 -0.40 -12.10
N VAL A 240 -6.08 -0.93 -12.24
CA VAL A 240 -5.58 -2.09 -11.49
C VAL A 240 -5.46 -1.75 -10.00
N ILE A 241 -4.88 -0.58 -9.67
CA ILE A 241 -4.80 -0.10 -8.28
C ILE A 241 -6.21 0.05 -7.71
N ARG A 242 -7.16 0.67 -8.43
CA ARG A 242 -8.57 0.76 -8.03
C ARG A 242 -9.25 -0.60 -7.88
N GLY A 243 -8.94 -1.55 -8.77
CA GLY A 243 -9.47 -2.92 -8.76
C GLY A 243 -8.99 -3.77 -7.58
N SER A 244 -7.87 -3.39 -6.93
CA SER A 244 -7.37 -4.05 -5.72
C SER A 244 -8.22 -3.79 -4.46
N GLY A 245 -9.23 -2.93 -4.55
CA GLY A 245 -10.22 -2.64 -3.51
C GLY A 245 -9.71 -1.82 -2.31
N SER A 246 -8.42 -1.89 -2.01
CA SER A 246 -7.81 -1.31 -0.80
C SER A 246 -6.99 -0.03 -1.04
N LEU A 247 -6.49 0.17 -2.26
CA LEU A 247 -5.75 1.37 -2.66
C LEU A 247 -6.47 2.15 -3.76
N THR A 248 -6.36 3.48 -3.72
CA THR A 248 -6.76 4.34 -4.83
C THR A 248 -5.64 5.31 -5.17
N TYR A 249 -5.32 5.42 -6.46
CA TYR A 249 -4.45 6.49 -6.93
C TYR A 249 -5.22 7.82 -6.90
N VAL A 250 -4.66 8.83 -6.23
CA VAL A 250 -5.28 10.13 -6.08
C VAL A 250 -4.54 11.18 -6.90
N HIS A 251 -5.32 11.99 -7.60
CA HIS A 251 -4.77 13.08 -8.39
C HIS A 251 -4.21 14.19 -7.48
N PRO A 252 -3.02 14.71 -7.80
CA PRO A 252 -2.41 15.80 -7.05
C PRO A 252 -3.25 17.08 -7.16
N GLU A 253 -3.30 17.84 -6.07
CA GLU A 253 -3.93 19.17 -6.02
C GLU A 253 -2.85 20.25 -6.08
N PRO A 254 -3.02 21.33 -6.88
CA PRO A 254 -2.06 22.43 -6.92
C PRO A 254 -1.77 23.00 -5.53
N ALA A 255 -0.50 23.34 -5.27
CA ALA A 255 -0.11 23.93 -3.98
C ALA A 255 -0.79 25.28 -3.71
N SER A 256 -1.23 25.99 -4.75
CA SER A 256 -2.03 27.23 -4.63
C SER A 256 -3.42 27.02 -4.02
N ASN A 257 -3.91 25.77 -3.98
CA ASN A 257 -5.21 25.45 -3.40
C ASN A 257 -5.13 25.31 -1.87
N LEU A 258 -3.93 25.41 -1.28
CA LEU A 258 -3.70 25.36 0.15
C LEU A 258 -3.43 26.77 0.68
N GLY A 259 -4.44 27.41 1.29
CA GLY A 259 -4.29 28.69 2.00
C GLY A 259 -3.95 28.47 3.48
N GLY A 260 -3.12 29.33 4.07
CA GLY A 260 -2.87 29.42 5.51
C GLY A 260 -1.94 28.36 6.15
N TYR A 261 -1.46 27.37 5.40
CA TYR A 261 -0.65 26.27 5.96
C TYR A 261 0.87 26.40 5.68
N GLN A 262 1.46 27.56 5.99
CA GLN A 262 2.88 27.85 5.70
C GLN A 262 3.84 26.89 6.42
N SER A 263 3.57 26.57 7.68
CA SER A 263 4.39 25.66 8.50
C SER A 263 4.37 24.24 7.96
N LEU A 264 3.20 23.73 7.56
CA LEU A 264 3.07 22.43 6.92
C LEU A 264 3.77 22.38 5.56
N ARG A 265 3.66 23.45 4.76
CA ARG A 265 4.39 23.56 3.49
C ARG A 265 5.90 23.42 3.69
N ALA A 266 6.46 24.11 4.69
CA ALA A 266 7.87 23.98 5.03
C ALA A 266 8.26 22.55 5.46
N ILE A 267 7.40 21.86 6.20
CA ILE A 267 7.59 20.44 6.57
C ILE A 267 7.62 19.57 5.31
N LEU A 268 6.70 19.78 4.37
CA LEU A 268 6.60 18.99 3.14
C LEU A 268 7.77 19.22 2.20
N GLU A 269 8.21 20.47 2.04
CA GLU A 269 9.40 20.82 1.28
C GLU A 269 10.65 20.15 1.89
N ARG A 270 10.79 20.19 3.23
CA ARG A 270 11.87 19.47 3.92
C ARG A 270 11.80 17.97 3.72
N ALA A 271 10.60 17.38 3.81
CA ALA A 271 10.41 15.95 3.57
C ALA A 271 10.85 15.56 2.16
N ALA A 272 10.49 16.35 1.14
CA ALA A 272 10.89 16.13 -0.25
C ALA A 272 12.42 16.05 -0.41
N TYR A 273 13.18 16.93 0.26
CA TYR A 273 14.65 16.90 0.21
C TYR A 273 15.26 15.60 0.73
N THR A 274 14.64 14.98 1.74
CA THR A 274 15.15 13.74 2.35
C THR A 274 15.11 12.54 1.41
N PHE A 275 14.24 12.56 0.40
CA PHE A 275 14.12 11.49 -0.59
C PHE A 275 15.05 11.67 -1.81
N SER A 276 15.79 12.79 -1.88
CA SER A 276 16.68 13.07 -3.00
C SER A 276 17.88 12.11 -3.07
N PRO A 277 18.42 11.80 -4.27
CA PRO A 277 19.61 10.96 -4.41
C PRO A 277 20.81 11.48 -3.61
N ARG A 278 20.95 12.82 -3.51
CA ARG A 278 22.00 13.47 -2.73
C ARG A 278 21.83 13.27 -1.22
N ALA A 279 20.60 13.25 -0.71
CA ALA A 279 20.31 12.94 0.68
C ALA A 279 20.67 11.48 1.00
N LYS A 280 20.29 10.54 0.12
CA LYS A 280 20.65 9.12 0.23
C LYS A 280 22.17 8.90 0.23
N ALA A 281 22.89 9.55 -0.68
CA ALA A 281 24.34 9.47 -0.78
C ALA A 281 25.07 10.00 0.48
N ARG A 282 24.40 10.79 1.31
CA ARG A 282 24.92 11.32 2.57
C ARG A 282 24.35 10.62 3.81
N HIS A 283 23.65 9.51 3.63
CA HIS A 283 22.99 8.77 4.71
C HIS A 283 22.05 9.64 5.55
N VAL A 284 21.40 10.62 4.92
CA VAL A 284 20.33 11.39 5.56
C VAL A 284 19.12 10.47 5.69
N GLU A 285 18.62 10.31 6.92
CA GLU A 285 17.42 9.51 7.15
C GLU A 285 16.21 10.14 6.46
N PRO A 286 15.43 9.35 5.68
CA PRO A 286 14.24 9.83 5.02
C PRO A 286 13.15 10.21 6.02
N CYS A 287 12.31 11.17 5.64
CA CYS A 287 11.11 11.53 6.38
C CYS A 287 10.07 10.40 6.23
N LYS A 288 10.01 9.47 7.17
CA LYS A 288 9.18 8.26 7.08
C LYS A 288 7.68 8.54 7.16
N GLY A 289 7.27 9.53 7.96
CA GLY A 289 5.86 9.82 8.13
C GLY A 289 5.53 11.22 8.63
N ILE A 290 4.38 11.73 8.21
CA ILE A 290 3.74 12.96 8.68
C ILE A 290 2.34 12.60 9.17
N LEU A 291 2.04 12.90 10.43
CA LEU A 291 0.69 12.79 10.99
C LEU A 291 0.09 14.18 11.15
N LEU A 292 -1.00 14.46 10.43
CA LEU A 292 -1.83 15.64 10.65
C LEU A 292 -2.91 15.35 11.68
N VAL A 293 -2.88 16.08 12.77
CA VAL A 293 -3.89 16.02 13.81
C VAL A 293 -4.66 17.32 13.78
N GLY A 294 -5.98 17.30 13.77
CA GLY A 294 -6.72 18.55 13.83
C GLY A 294 -8.22 18.37 13.77
N LEU A 295 -8.93 19.47 13.84
CA LEU A 295 -10.38 19.46 13.82
C LEU A 295 -10.93 19.03 12.45
N PRO A 296 -12.09 18.37 12.40
CA PRO A 296 -12.76 18.09 11.12
C PRO A 296 -12.98 19.39 10.34
N GLY A 297 -13.01 19.31 9.01
CA GLY A 297 -13.23 20.47 8.15
C GLY A 297 -12.03 21.41 7.95
N CYS A 298 -10.88 21.17 8.60
CA CYS A 298 -9.66 21.99 8.43
C CYS A 298 -8.74 21.50 7.29
N GLY A 299 -9.30 20.96 6.20
CA GLY A 299 -8.53 20.66 4.99
C GLY A 299 -7.45 19.57 5.08
N LYS A 300 -7.46 18.69 6.09
CA LYS A 300 -6.41 17.65 6.26
C LYS A 300 -6.26 16.71 5.04
N ASP A 301 -7.37 16.28 4.44
CA ASP A 301 -7.32 15.44 3.22
C ASP A 301 -6.91 16.23 1.97
N LEU A 302 -7.19 17.54 1.93
CA LEU A 302 -6.66 18.43 0.90
C LEU A 302 -5.13 18.57 1.04
N CYS A 303 -4.62 18.71 2.26
CA CYS A 303 -3.18 18.76 2.53
C CYS A 303 -2.45 17.52 2.01
N LYS A 304 -3.06 16.34 2.15
CA LYS A 304 -2.56 15.08 1.62
C LYS A 304 -2.43 15.11 0.08
N ARG A 305 -3.44 15.61 -0.63
CA ARG A 305 -3.40 15.79 -2.10
C ARG A 305 -2.36 16.82 -2.53
N VAL A 306 -2.20 17.89 -1.77
CA VAL A 306 -1.20 18.95 -2.03
C VAL A 306 0.22 18.45 -1.74
N ALA A 307 0.40 17.56 -0.76
CA ALA A 307 1.69 16.93 -0.48
C ALA A 307 2.25 16.20 -1.70
N SER A 308 1.40 15.57 -2.51
CA SER A 308 1.80 14.94 -3.78
C SER A 308 2.45 15.95 -4.73
N SER A 309 1.84 17.13 -4.89
CA SER A 309 2.37 18.21 -5.74
C SER A 309 3.68 18.79 -5.20
N ILE A 310 3.76 19.04 -3.89
CA ILE A 310 4.96 19.66 -3.28
C ILE A 310 6.15 18.70 -3.30
N THR A 311 5.90 17.42 -3.01
CA THR A 311 6.98 16.41 -2.95
C THR A 311 7.30 15.81 -4.32
N ASN A 312 6.48 16.06 -5.33
CA ASN A 312 6.54 15.44 -6.65
C ASN A 312 6.53 13.89 -6.58
N ARG A 313 5.63 13.33 -5.76
CA ARG A 313 5.47 11.89 -5.55
C ARG A 313 4.02 11.47 -5.74
N ALA A 314 3.80 10.31 -6.36
CA ALA A 314 2.47 9.73 -6.53
C ALA A 314 1.78 9.50 -5.17
N LEU A 315 0.50 9.85 -5.06
CA LEU A 315 -0.31 9.60 -3.86
C LEU A 315 -1.19 8.36 -4.04
N LEU A 316 -1.04 7.42 -3.11
CA LEU A 316 -1.86 6.21 -3.00
C LEU A 316 -2.62 6.28 -1.68
N ASP A 317 -3.95 6.37 -1.74
CA ASP A 317 -4.79 6.35 -0.55
C ASP A 317 -5.19 4.94 -0.16
N LEU A 318 -4.95 4.58 1.10
CA LEU A 318 -5.32 3.32 1.71
C LEU A 318 -6.68 3.48 2.44
N TYR A 319 -7.67 2.69 2.02
CA TYR A 319 -9.02 2.73 2.59
C TYR A 319 -9.25 1.59 3.57
N PHE A 320 -9.11 1.86 4.87
CA PHE A 320 -9.31 0.84 5.91
C PHE A 320 -10.71 0.21 5.95
N GLY A 321 -11.77 0.96 5.61
CA GLY A 321 -13.13 0.41 5.57
C GLY A 321 -13.30 -0.74 4.57
N SER A 322 -12.59 -0.67 3.43
CA SER A 322 -12.57 -1.75 2.43
C SER A 322 -11.78 -2.98 2.89
N ILE A 323 -10.80 -2.78 3.77
CA ILE A 323 -9.88 -3.81 4.27
C ILE A 323 -10.49 -4.55 5.46
N MET A 324 -11.21 -3.83 6.32
CA MET A 324 -11.81 -4.37 7.55
C MET A 324 -13.24 -4.90 7.35
N GLY A 325 -13.83 -4.69 6.17
CA GLY A 325 -15.05 -5.34 5.71
C GLY A 325 -16.34 -4.87 6.37
N GLU A 326 -17.06 -3.95 5.71
CA GLU A 326 -18.51 -3.79 5.91
C GLU A 326 -19.34 -4.75 5.02
N GLY A 327 -18.70 -5.71 4.33
CA GLY A 327 -19.34 -6.44 3.21
C GLY A 327 -19.08 -7.94 3.13
N GLY A 328 -19.02 -8.68 4.25
CA GLY A 328 -19.10 -10.16 4.22
C GLY A 328 -18.03 -10.89 3.39
N GLY A 329 -16.87 -10.27 3.16
CA GLY A 329 -15.75 -10.88 2.46
C GLY A 329 -15.03 -11.90 3.34
N VAL A 330 -14.53 -12.96 2.70
CA VAL A 330 -13.83 -14.11 3.30
C VAL A 330 -12.85 -13.70 4.40
N ILE A 331 -13.03 -14.29 5.59
CA ILE A 331 -12.16 -14.19 6.77
C ILE A 331 -10.71 -14.53 6.34
N GLY A 332 -9.74 -13.65 6.60
CA GLY A 332 -8.34 -13.78 6.14
C GLY A 332 -7.92 -12.88 4.95
N SER A 333 -8.82 -12.08 4.38
CA SER A 333 -8.53 -11.19 3.23
C SER A 333 -7.95 -9.82 3.62
N SER A 334 -8.12 -9.39 4.88
CA SER A 334 -7.73 -8.05 5.36
C SER A 334 -6.22 -7.84 5.43
N ALA A 335 -5.52 -8.78 6.06
CA ALA A 335 -4.06 -8.74 6.26
C ALA A 335 -3.32 -8.74 4.93
N MET A 336 -3.78 -9.56 3.97
CA MET A 336 -3.17 -9.67 2.66
C MET A 336 -3.43 -8.43 1.80
N SER A 337 -4.62 -7.83 1.90
CA SER A 337 -4.93 -6.58 1.22
C SER A 337 -4.01 -5.46 1.69
N ILE A 338 -3.73 -5.36 3.01
CA ILE A 338 -2.70 -4.44 3.52
C ILE A 338 -1.31 -4.82 3.02
N LYS A 339 -0.89 -6.08 3.13
CA LYS A 339 0.44 -6.52 2.66
C LYS A 339 0.67 -6.16 1.19
N ARG A 340 -0.30 -6.47 0.33
CA ARG A 340 -0.27 -6.12 -1.10
C ARG A 340 -0.24 -4.61 -1.29
N ALA A 341 -1.09 -3.86 -0.60
CA ALA A 341 -1.10 -2.40 -0.68
C ALA A 341 0.25 -1.78 -0.29
N LEU A 342 0.86 -2.25 0.79
CA LEU A 342 2.16 -1.78 1.26
C LEU A 342 3.31 -2.18 0.33
N SER A 343 3.24 -3.37 -0.28
CA SER A 343 4.19 -3.80 -1.32
C SER A 343 4.10 -2.92 -2.57
N ILE A 344 2.88 -2.64 -3.04
CA ILE A 344 2.62 -1.72 -4.16
C ILE A 344 3.17 -0.31 -3.82
N ALA A 345 2.87 0.19 -2.62
CA ALA A 345 3.37 1.49 -2.18
C ALA A 345 4.91 1.54 -2.11
N GLY A 346 5.54 0.48 -1.60
CA GLY A 346 6.99 0.33 -1.55
C GLY A 346 7.65 0.29 -2.93
N THR A 347 6.98 -0.31 -3.90
CA THR A 347 7.46 -0.41 -5.29
C THR A 347 7.33 0.93 -6.02
N ILE A 348 6.20 1.64 -5.84
CA ILE A 348 5.95 2.96 -6.43
C ILE A 348 6.83 4.04 -5.76
N LYS A 349 7.27 3.83 -4.51
CA LYS A 349 8.09 4.78 -3.73
C LYS A 349 7.40 6.15 -3.64
N GLY A 350 6.09 6.15 -3.39
CA GLY A 350 5.23 7.34 -3.39
C GLY A 350 4.92 7.90 -2.00
N ILE A 351 3.76 8.55 -1.88
CA ILE A 351 3.08 8.86 -0.62
C ILE A 351 2.02 7.78 -0.39
N LEU A 352 2.04 7.16 0.78
CA LEU A 352 0.94 6.34 1.28
C LEU A 352 0.04 7.19 2.18
N GLY A 353 -1.13 7.53 1.67
CA GLY A 353 -2.14 8.31 2.35
C GLY A 353 -3.03 7.44 3.24
N ILE A 354 -3.22 7.86 4.50
CA ILE A 354 -4.11 7.18 5.44
C ILE A 354 -5.02 8.22 6.10
N SER A 355 -6.30 8.22 5.73
CA SER A 355 -7.28 9.10 6.38
C SER A 355 -7.90 8.43 7.60
N GLU A 356 -8.20 9.23 8.62
CA GLU A 356 -8.81 8.76 9.87
C GLU A 356 -8.02 7.61 10.53
N PHE A 357 -6.71 7.78 10.61
CA PHE A 357 -5.78 6.79 11.16
C PHE A 357 -6.18 6.31 12.56
N GLU A 358 -6.78 7.18 13.37
CA GLU A 358 -7.33 6.86 14.69
C GLU A 358 -8.41 5.77 14.64
N LYS A 359 -9.25 5.75 13.60
CA LYS A 359 -10.29 4.72 13.42
C LYS A 359 -9.67 3.40 13.00
N ALA A 360 -8.62 3.44 12.20
CA ALA A 360 -7.88 2.26 11.81
C ALA A 360 -7.29 1.57 13.04
N VAL A 361 -6.64 2.32 13.94
CA VAL A 361 -5.95 1.75 15.11
C VAL A 361 -6.87 1.48 16.31
N SER A 362 -8.01 2.16 16.44
CA SER A 362 -8.95 1.93 17.54
C SER A 362 -9.58 0.51 17.49
N GLY A 363 -9.75 -0.05 16.30
CA GLY A 363 -10.21 -1.43 16.08
C GLY A 363 -9.33 -2.50 16.73
N MET A 364 -8.06 -2.17 17.07
CA MET A 364 -7.19 -3.07 17.84
C MET A 364 -7.81 -3.42 19.21
N LYS A 365 -8.52 -2.48 19.86
CA LYS A 365 -9.06 -2.65 21.22
C LYS A 365 -10.25 -3.60 21.27
N SER A 366 -11.04 -3.72 20.20
CA SER A 366 -12.25 -4.56 20.12
C SER A 366 -12.03 -5.91 19.42
N SER A 367 -10.90 -6.10 18.73
CA SER A 367 -10.57 -7.29 17.93
C SER A 367 -10.56 -8.62 18.70
N ASN A 368 -10.02 -8.65 19.94
CA ASN A 368 -9.92 -9.87 20.75
C ASN A 368 -11.27 -10.59 21.01
N LYS A 369 -12.41 -9.93 20.80
CA LYS A 369 -13.76 -10.50 21.02
C LYS A 369 -14.52 -10.81 19.73
N THR A 370 -14.13 -10.29 18.57
CA THR A 370 -14.98 -10.25 17.37
C THR A 370 -14.39 -10.94 16.14
N ASP A 371 -13.07 -10.95 15.97
CA ASP A 371 -12.40 -11.49 14.77
C ASP A 371 -11.17 -12.38 15.07
N GLY A 372 -11.00 -12.80 16.34
CA GLY A 372 -9.85 -13.61 16.75
C GLY A 372 -8.50 -12.87 16.72
N GLY A 373 -8.49 -11.54 16.62
CA GLY A 373 -7.29 -10.71 16.63
C GLY A 373 -6.66 -10.47 15.26
N GLU A 374 -7.36 -10.79 14.16
CA GLU A 374 -6.89 -10.55 12.79
C GLU A 374 -6.64 -9.06 12.54
N THR A 375 -7.58 -8.19 12.91
CA THR A 375 -7.46 -6.72 12.80
C THR A 375 -6.22 -6.21 13.53
N ALA A 376 -5.97 -6.67 14.76
CA ALA A 376 -4.81 -6.24 15.54
C ALA A 376 -3.48 -6.65 14.90
N ARG A 377 -3.40 -7.85 14.30
CA ARG A 377 -2.20 -8.30 13.57
C ARG A 377 -1.96 -7.47 12.31
N THR A 378 -3.02 -7.22 11.54
CA THR A 378 -2.99 -6.41 10.32
C THR A 378 -2.48 -4.99 10.59
N ILE A 379 -2.96 -4.36 11.66
CA ILE A 379 -2.49 -3.02 12.06
C ILE A 379 -1.06 -3.07 12.60
N SER A 380 -0.69 -4.10 13.37
CA SER A 380 0.68 -4.28 13.85
C SER A 380 1.68 -4.43 12.71
N TYR A 381 1.28 -5.16 11.65
CA TYR A 381 2.09 -5.29 10.43
C TYR A 381 2.31 -3.92 9.76
N LEU A 382 1.27 -3.11 9.61
CA LEU A 382 1.41 -1.74 9.09
C LEU A 382 2.38 -0.92 9.95
N LEU A 383 2.20 -0.90 11.27
CA LEU A 383 3.04 -0.11 12.18
C LEU A 383 4.52 -0.51 12.12
N ASN A 384 4.81 -1.80 11.94
CA ASN A 384 6.17 -2.31 11.75
C ASN A 384 6.71 -1.92 10.37
N TRP A 385 5.93 -2.09 9.31
CA TRP A 385 6.33 -1.68 7.96
C TRP A 385 6.63 -0.18 7.88
N MET A 386 5.85 0.67 8.54
CA MET A 386 6.10 2.12 8.62
C MET A 386 7.45 2.45 9.26
N GLN A 387 7.90 1.63 10.22
CA GLN A 387 9.17 1.81 10.90
C GLN A 387 10.36 1.38 10.02
N ASP A 388 10.21 0.31 9.24
CA ASP A 388 11.29 -0.29 8.45
C ASP A 388 11.45 0.33 7.06
N ASN A 389 10.36 0.83 6.47
CA ASN A 389 10.38 1.47 5.15
C ASN A 389 11.24 2.75 5.10
N LYS A 390 11.96 2.93 3.98
CA LYS A 390 12.83 4.09 3.72
C LYS A 390 12.41 4.93 2.50
N ASP A 391 11.57 4.39 1.62
CA ASP A 391 11.30 5.00 0.32
C ASP A 391 9.88 5.53 0.18
N VAL A 392 8.96 5.22 1.10
CA VAL A 392 7.58 5.72 1.09
C VAL A 392 7.39 6.77 2.18
N LEU A 393 6.75 7.88 1.84
CA LEU A 393 6.30 8.87 2.83
C LEU A 393 4.89 8.49 3.29
N VAL A 394 4.71 8.16 4.55
CA VAL A 394 3.37 7.91 5.10
C VAL A 394 2.74 9.24 5.50
N PHE A 395 1.60 9.58 4.92
CA PHE A 395 0.86 10.79 5.24
C PHE A 395 -0.49 10.42 5.88
N ALA A 396 -0.57 10.53 7.20
CA ALA A 396 -1.75 10.15 7.96
C ALA A 396 -2.53 11.38 8.43
N THR A 397 -3.86 11.28 8.52
CA THR A 397 -4.72 12.29 9.14
C THR A 397 -5.49 11.69 10.31
N ALA A 398 -5.71 12.48 11.36
CA ALA A 398 -6.54 12.10 12.50
C ALA A 398 -7.43 13.25 12.98
N ASN A 399 -8.68 12.94 13.30
CA ASN A 399 -9.67 13.86 13.87
C ASN A 399 -9.79 13.72 15.39
N ASP A 400 -9.58 12.51 15.92
CA ASP A 400 -9.70 12.22 17.35
C ASP A 400 -8.43 11.57 17.92
N VAL A 401 -7.67 12.34 18.69
CA VAL A 401 -6.41 11.88 19.30
C VAL A 401 -6.59 10.95 20.50
N ARG A 402 -7.81 10.86 21.05
CA ARG A 402 -8.09 10.08 22.27
C ARG A 402 -8.01 8.58 22.02
N GLU A 403 -8.21 8.18 20.76
CA GLU A 403 -8.09 6.79 20.30
C GLU A 403 -6.63 6.39 20.01
N LEU A 404 -5.73 7.36 19.91
CA LEU A 404 -4.32 7.14 19.58
C LEU A 404 -3.50 6.88 20.84
N GLU A 405 -2.85 5.71 20.89
CA GLU A 405 -1.89 5.36 21.94
C GLU A 405 -0.50 5.91 21.61
N SER A 406 0.27 6.30 22.63
CA SER A 406 1.60 6.93 22.46
C SER A 406 2.58 6.12 21.61
N GLU A 407 2.46 4.79 21.62
CA GLU A 407 3.26 3.91 20.80
C GLU A 407 2.97 4.11 19.31
N GLN A 408 1.71 4.29 18.92
CA GLN A 408 1.26 4.36 17.52
C GLN A 408 1.79 5.59 16.79
N PHE A 409 2.03 6.69 17.51
CA PHE A 409 2.56 7.94 16.94
C PHE A 409 3.99 8.29 17.39
N ARG A 410 4.74 7.34 17.97
CA ARG A 410 6.11 7.58 18.47
C ARG A 410 7.11 7.91 17.36
N ILE A 411 8.15 8.68 17.72
CA ILE A 411 9.36 8.94 16.90
C ILE A 411 9.93 7.60 16.42
N GLY A 412 10.06 7.46 15.10
CA GLY A 412 10.42 6.22 14.40
C GLY A 412 9.39 5.80 13.35
N ARG A 413 8.11 6.13 13.57
CA ARG A 413 6.99 5.92 12.63
C ARG A 413 6.61 7.21 11.93
N PHE A 414 6.39 8.26 12.72
CA PHE A 414 6.19 9.62 12.22
C PHE A 414 7.41 10.47 12.54
N SER A 415 7.94 11.12 11.51
CA SER A 415 9.00 12.12 11.61
C SER A 415 8.43 13.46 12.08
N TYR A 416 7.20 13.77 11.70
CA TYR A 416 6.49 14.98 12.09
C TYR A 416 5.07 14.66 12.53
N ILE A 417 4.65 15.28 13.63
CA ILE A 417 3.25 15.38 14.03
C ILE A 417 2.90 16.86 13.96
N HIS A 418 1.97 17.22 13.10
CA HIS A 418 1.58 18.61 12.91
C HIS A 418 0.12 18.79 13.33
N PHE A 419 -0.09 19.72 14.27
CA PHE A 419 -1.43 20.09 14.70
C PHE A 419 -1.98 21.19 13.79
N VAL A 420 -3.12 20.90 13.18
CA VAL A 420 -3.91 21.80 12.36
C VAL A 420 -5.05 22.34 13.23
N ASP A 421 -4.90 23.60 13.64
CA ASP A 421 -5.95 24.34 14.34
C ASP A 421 -6.88 25.06 13.35
N LEU A 422 -7.87 25.77 13.87
CA LEU A 422 -8.71 26.69 13.10
C LEU A 422 -7.85 27.77 12.43
N PRO A 423 -8.21 28.18 11.19
CA PRO A 423 -7.48 29.19 10.46
C PRO A 423 -7.55 30.57 11.15
N GLU A 424 -6.40 31.25 11.21
CA GLU A 424 -6.33 32.63 11.68
C GLU A 424 -6.91 33.61 10.64
N THR A 425 -7.03 34.89 11.01
CA THR A 425 -7.59 35.95 10.15
C THR A 425 -7.00 35.98 8.74
N GLU A 426 -5.67 35.94 8.62
CA GLU A 426 -5.00 35.96 7.32
C GLU A 426 -5.18 34.63 6.55
N ASP A 427 -5.19 33.50 7.26
CA ASP A 427 -5.50 32.20 6.65
C ASP A 427 -6.92 32.18 6.07
N ARG A 428 -7.91 32.71 6.80
CA ARG A 428 -9.30 32.81 6.33
C ARG A 428 -9.41 33.66 5.08
N LYS A 429 -8.68 34.79 4.99
CA LYS A 429 -8.63 35.61 3.76
C LYS A 429 -8.13 34.78 2.57
N GLU A 430 -7.05 34.04 2.74
CA GLU A 430 -6.52 33.17 1.69
C GLU A 430 -7.52 32.07 1.30
N ILE A 431 -8.16 31.44 2.28
CA ILE A 431 -9.17 30.41 2.06
C ILE A 431 -10.35 30.98 1.25
N PHE A 432 -10.89 32.16 1.61
CA PHE A 432 -11.92 32.84 0.81
C PHE A 432 -11.46 33.07 -0.63
N ARG A 433 -10.25 33.61 -0.85
CA ARG A 433 -9.71 33.82 -2.20
C ARG A 433 -9.68 32.52 -3.01
N VAL A 434 -9.25 31.42 -2.41
CA VAL A 434 -9.20 30.10 -3.06
C VAL A 434 -10.60 29.63 -3.45
N HIS A 435 -11.58 29.69 -2.54
CA HIS A 435 -12.94 29.22 -2.83
C HIS A 435 -13.71 30.13 -3.79
N LEU A 436 -13.48 31.45 -3.78
CA LEU A 436 -14.02 32.37 -4.79
C LEU A 436 -13.45 32.06 -6.18
N LYS A 437 -12.13 31.93 -6.29
CA LYS A 437 -11.46 31.61 -7.56
C LYS A 437 -11.88 30.27 -8.14
N LYS A 438 -12.09 29.24 -7.30
CA LYS A 438 -12.61 27.93 -7.71
C LYS A 438 -14.00 28.02 -8.37
N ARG A 439 -14.78 29.05 -8.07
CA ARG A 439 -16.11 29.33 -8.65
C ARG A 439 -16.07 30.37 -9.76
N ALA A 440 -14.89 30.63 -10.32
CA ALA A 440 -14.65 31.65 -11.34
C ALA A 440 -15.08 33.07 -10.94
N LEU A 441 -15.08 33.36 -9.63
CA LEU A 441 -15.32 34.69 -9.09
C LEU A 441 -13.97 35.37 -8.85
N ASP A 442 -13.89 36.65 -9.22
CA ASP A 442 -12.71 37.47 -8.94
C ASP A 442 -12.77 37.97 -7.50
N ALA A 443 -11.81 37.52 -6.68
CA ALA A 443 -11.76 37.82 -5.26
C ALA A 443 -11.59 39.32 -4.97
N GLU A 444 -11.06 40.11 -5.90
CA GLU A 444 -10.92 41.57 -5.75
C GLU A 444 -12.26 42.30 -5.73
N HIS A 445 -13.35 41.66 -6.21
CA HIS A 445 -14.71 42.21 -6.14
C HIS A 445 -15.39 41.95 -4.78
N PHE A 446 -14.74 41.23 -3.87
CA PHE A 446 -15.29 40.87 -2.57
C PHE A 446 -14.53 41.59 -1.45
N ASP A 447 -15.27 42.12 -0.47
CA ASP A 447 -14.69 42.68 0.75
C ASP A 447 -14.27 41.53 1.69
N LEU A 448 -13.05 41.04 1.50
CA LEU A 448 -12.51 39.91 2.26
C LEU A 448 -12.38 40.21 3.76
N ASP A 449 -12.12 41.46 4.13
CA ASP A 449 -12.00 41.85 5.54
C ASP A 449 -13.35 41.67 6.26
N LYS A 450 -14.46 42.09 5.63
CA LYS A 450 -15.81 41.85 6.18
C LYS A 450 -16.18 40.36 6.22
N LEU A 451 -15.80 39.59 5.20
CA LEU A 451 -16.06 38.14 5.20
C LEU A 451 -15.33 37.46 6.37
N VAL A 452 -14.11 37.89 6.67
CA VAL A 452 -13.29 37.32 7.75
C VAL A 452 -13.77 37.74 9.13
N GLU A 453 -14.29 38.96 9.28
CA GLU A 453 -14.97 39.43 10.49
C GLU A 453 -16.22 38.57 10.78
N LYS A 454 -16.94 38.17 9.73
CA LYS A 454 -18.18 37.37 9.83
C LYS A 454 -17.97 35.86 9.87
N SER A 455 -16.72 35.41 9.88
CA SER A 455 -16.34 33.99 9.90
C SER A 455 -15.36 33.68 11.03
N GLU A 456 -15.48 34.40 12.15
CA GLU A 456 -14.72 34.07 13.36
C GLU A 456 -14.97 32.61 13.76
N ASP A 457 -13.90 31.90 14.09
CA ASP A 457 -13.87 30.48 14.41
C ASP A 457 -14.31 29.50 13.30
N PHE A 458 -14.50 29.97 12.06
CA PHE A 458 -14.83 29.07 10.95
C PHE A 458 -13.63 28.22 10.56
N SER A 459 -13.89 26.94 10.31
CA SER A 459 -13.01 26.03 9.57
C SER A 459 -13.04 26.32 8.06
N GLY A 460 -12.08 25.78 7.32
CA GLY A 460 -12.05 25.90 5.86
C GLY A 460 -13.31 25.35 5.18
N ALA A 461 -13.89 24.27 5.72
CA ALA A 461 -15.14 23.69 5.21
C ALA A 461 -16.35 24.61 5.42
N GLU A 462 -16.40 25.34 6.54
CA GLU A 462 -17.49 26.30 6.81
C GLU A 462 -17.36 27.55 5.95
N ILE A 463 -16.13 28.01 5.69
CA ILE A 463 -15.87 29.07 4.71
C ILE A 463 -16.30 28.62 3.31
N GLU A 464 -15.96 27.39 2.91
CA GLU A 464 -16.41 26.82 1.65
C GLU A 464 -17.94 26.79 1.55
N GLY A 465 -18.61 26.32 2.61
CA GLY A 465 -20.07 26.27 2.72
C GLY A 465 -20.69 27.66 2.56
N ALA A 466 -20.18 28.66 3.28
CA ALA A 466 -20.66 30.05 3.17
C ALA A 466 -20.55 30.60 1.73
N VAL A 467 -19.45 30.30 1.03
CA VAL A 467 -19.26 30.70 -0.37
C VAL A 467 -20.20 29.93 -1.30
N GLN A 468 -20.43 28.63 -1.09
CA GLN A 468 -21.37 27.83 -1.89
C GLN A 468 -22.80 28.36 -1.77
N ASP A 469 -23.26 28.54 -0.53
CA ASP A 469 -24.61 28.99 -0.24
C ASP A 469 -24.84 30.42 -0.71
N GLY A 470 -23.85 31.31 -0.55
CA GLY A 470 -23.92 32.67 -1.08
C GLY A 470 -24.03 32.72 -2.61
N VAL A 471 -23.33 31.83 -3.31
CA VAL A 471 -23.43 31.70 -4.77
C VAL A 471 -24.77 31.12 -5.20
N LEU A 472 -25.28 30.12 -4.47
CA LEU A 472 -26.59 29.53 -4.74
C LEU A 472 -27.71 30.56 -4.53
N GLU A 473 -27.66 31.34 -3.46
CA GLU A 473 -28.68 32.36 -3.16
C GLU A 473 -28.70 33.46 -4.22
N ALA A 474 -27.53 33.90 -4.68
CA ALA A 474 -27.42 34.85 -5.78
C ALA A 474 -27.99 34.29 -7.09
N PHE A 475 -27.75 33.00 -7.37
CA PHE A 475 -28.32 32.34 -8.54
C PHE A 475 -29.85 32.21 -8.47
N ILE A 476 -30.39 31.85 -7.30
CA ILE A 476 -31.84 31.77 -7.07
C ILE A 476 -32.49 33.16 -7.20
N ASP A 477 -31.80 34.21 -6.74
CA ASP A 477 -32.19 35.61 -6.86
C ASP A 477 -31.94 36.19 -8.26
N GLY A 478 -32.45 35.49 -9.28
CA GLY A 478 -32.50 35.98 -10.66
C GLY A 478 -31.23 35.81 -11.48
N ASP A 479 -30.44 34.75 -11.24
CA ASP A 479 -29.23 34.41 -12.02
C ASP A 479 -28.16 35.51 -11.99
N ARG A 480 -28.05 36.21 -10.85
CA ARG A 480 -27.02 37.23 -10.65
C ARG A 480 -25.74 36.61 -10.11
N GLN A 481 -24.63 37.31 -10.32
CA GLN A 481 -23.36 36.95 -9.66
C GLN A 481 -23.45 37.24 -8.16
N ALA A 482 -22.76 36.41 -7.37
CA ALA A 482 -22.67 36.60 -5.94
C ALA A 482 -21.89 37.86 -5.58
N GLU A 483 -22.34 38.55 -4.56
CA GLU A 483 -21.67 39.69 -3.95
C GLU A 483 -21.30 39.37 -2.51
N THR A 484 -20.48 40.22 -1.88
CA THR A 484 -20.09 40.05 -0.46
C THR A 484 -21.29 39.84 0.47
N ARG A 485 -22.41 40.54 0.23
CA ARG A 485 -23.61 40.45 1.08
C ARG A 485 -24.24 39.05 1.10
N ASP A 486 -24.13 38.28 0.03
CA ASP A 486 -24.76 36.96 -0.06
C ASP A 486 -23.96 35.94 0.75
N ILE A 487 -22.64 36.02 0.64
CA ILE A 487 -21.72 35.18 1.42
C ILE A 487 -21.81 35.52 2.90
N ILE A 488 -21.96 36.81 3.27
CA ILE A 488 -22.18 37.21 4.67
C ILE A 488 -23.48 36.60 5.21
N LYS A 489 -24.59 36.70 4.47
CA LYS A 489 -25.87 36.10 4.89
C LYS A 489 -25.75 34.59 5.07
N ALA A 490 -25.05 33.92 4.15
CA ALA A 490 -24.79 32.49 4.26
C ALA A 490 -23.94 32.16 5.49
N ALA A 491 -22.88 32.91 5.75
CA ALA A 491 -22.03 32.74 6.94
C ALA A 491 -22.83 32.93 8.24
N GLU A 492 -23.72 33.92 8.31
CA GLU A 492 -24.56 34.16 9.50
C GLU A 492 -25.53 33.01 9.82
N ASN A 493 -25.83 32.15 8.86
CA ASN A 493 -26.66 30.95 9.05
C ASN A 493 -25.85 29.71 9.48
N ILE A 494 -24.52 29.78 9.48
CA ILE A 494 -23.64 28.67 9.86
C ILE A 494 -23.28 28.81 11.33
N THR A 495 -23.57 27.77 12.12
CA THR A 495 -23.07 27.65 13.49
C THR A 495 -21.69 26.98 13.47
N PRO A 496 -20.61 27.64 13.92
CA PRO A 496 -19.26 27.08 13.85
C PRO A 496 -19.10 25.80 14.68
N THR A 497 -18.40 24.83 14.10
CA THR A 497 -17.96 23.58 14.74
C THR A 497 -17.15 23.88 15.99
N ALA A 498 -16.39 24.97 15.97
CA ALA A 498 -15.64 25.50 17.09
C ALA A 498 -16.51 25.72 18.35
N GLN A 499 -17.73 26.22 18.14
CA GLN A 499 -18.68 26.50 19.22
C GLN A 499 -19.40 25.22 19.65
N MET A 500 -19.81 24.38 18.69
CA MET A 500 -20.51 23.12 18.98
C MET A 500 -19.65 22.11 19.75
N MET A 501 -18.34 22.07 19.48
CA MET A 501 -17.42 21.05 20.00
C MET A 501 -16.30 21.64 20.87
N SER A 502 -16.53 22.80 21.51
CA SER A 502 -15.53 23.56 22.25
C SER A 502 -14.74 22.73 23.29
N GLU A 503 -15.42 21.89 24.08
CA GLU A 503 -14.77 20.99 25.04
C GLU A 503 -13.81 20.01 24.36
N LYS A 504 -14.26 19.36 23.28
CA LYS A 504 -13.46 18.39 22.52
C LYS A 504 -12.24 19.06 21.87
N ILE A 505 -12.41 20.30 21.39
CA ILE A 505 -11.32 21.07 20.77
C ILE A 505 -10.24 21.39 21.80
N GLU A 506 -10.63 21.83 22.99
CA GLU A 506 -9.66 22.14 24.05
C GLU A 506 -8.90 20.89 24.51
N GLU A 507 -9.57 19.73 24.55
CA GLU A 507 -8.91 18.44 24.79
C GLU A 507 -7.84 18.13 23.74
N ILE A 508 -8.16 18.27 22.45
CA ILE A 508 -7.22 18.01 21.35
C ILE A 508 -6.05 19.01 21.41
N ARG A 509 -6.32 20.31 21.65
CA ARG A 509 -5.28 21.34 21.83
C ARG A 509 -4.37 21.05 23.02
N LYS A 510 -4.95 20.60 24.13
CA LYS A 510 -4.18 20.18 25.32
C LYS A 510 -3.30 18.96 25.01
N TRP A 511 -3.84 17.97 24.32
CA TRP A 511 -3.06 16.80 23.87
C TRP A 511 -1.91 17.23 22.94
N ALA A 512 -2.15 18.12 21.98
CA ALA A 512 -1.14 18.62 21.05
C ALA A 512 0.00 19.33 21.79
N ARG A 513 -0.34 20.21 22.75
CA ARG A 513 0.65 20.90 23.60
C ARG A 513 1.54 19.95 24.39
N ASN A 514 1.02 18.79 24.79
CA ASN A 514 1.76 17.81 25.59
C ASN A 514 2.61 16.85 24.75
N ASN A 515 2.13 16.47 23.56
CA ASN A 515 2.73 15.40 22.75
C ASN A 515 3.61 15.90 21.59
N ILE A 516 3.37 17.10 21.06
CA ILE A 516 4.09 17.60 19.88
C ILE A 516 5.39 18.32 20.25
N LYS A 517 5.53 18.81 21.49
CA LYS A 517 6.72 19.56 21.95
C LYS A 517 8.04 18.77 21.91
N GLY A 518 8.02 17.44 21.70
CA GLY A 518 9.21 16.60 21.54
C GLY A 518 9.48 16.12 20.11
N VAL A 519 8.54 16.29 19.17
CA VAL A 519 8.63 15.76 17.80
C VAL A 519 8.70 16.93 16.82
N GLY A 520 9.91 17.46 16.59
CA GLY A 520 10.17 18.43 15.53
C GLY A 520 10.37 19.89 15.95
N SER A 521 10.20 20.26 17.23
CA SER A 521 10.62 21.59 17.74
C SER A 521 12.13 21.61 18.02
N ARG A 522 12.94 21.60 16.96
CA ARG A 522 14.31 22.12 16.99
C ARG A 522 14.36 23.30 16.03
N ASN A 523 13.84 24.43 16.47
CA ASN A 523 14.38 25.78 16.23
C ASN A 523 13.31 26.86 16.45
N GLU A 524 12.90 27.07 17.70
CA GLU A 524 12.44 28.39 18.16
C GLU A 524 12.84 28.53 19.64
N ASN A 525 14.06 29.01 19.89
CA ASN A 525 14.39 29.88 21.03
C ASN A 525 15.88 30.23 21.03
N THR A 526 16.18 31.39 20.46
CA THR A 526 17.24 32.25 20.97
C THR A 526 16.85 32.72 22.37
N GLY A 527 17.67 32.39 23.37
CA GLY A 527 17.69 33.11 24.64
C GLY A 527 17.22 32.31 25.87
N LEU A 528 18.14 32.27 26.86
CA LEU A 528 17.93 32.03 28.30
C LEU A 528 18.01 30.57 28.78
N GLY A 529 19.25 30.17 29.06
CA GLY A 529 19.76 29.80 30.39
C GLY A 529 18.93 28.83 31.25
N GLY A 530 19.49 27.65 31.50
CA GLY A 530 19.04 26.77 32.57
C GLY A 530 19.71 25.41 32.55
N SER A 531 20.82 25.29 33.28
CA SER A 531 21.56 24.06 33.58
C SER A 531 20.64 22.86 33.91
N ARG A 532 20.85 21.72 33.25
CA ARG A 532 20.56 20.40 33.82
C ARG A 532 21.54 19.32 33.34
N THR A 533 22.32 18.91 34.33
CA THR A 533 23.23 17.78 34.50
C THR A 533 22.83 16.44 33.87
N ASP A 534 23.87 15.77 33.36
CA ASP A 534 24.14 14.33 33.31
C ASP A 534 23.00 13.37 32.97
N ARG A 535 23.03 12.81 31.75
CA ARG A 535 22.89 11.37 31.53
C ARG A 535 23.74 10.91 30.33
N ILE A 536 24.53 9.88 30.62
CA ILE A 536 25.45 9.14 29.75
C ILE A 536 24.65 8.39 28.68
N TYR A 537 25.11 8.43 27.43
CA TYR A 537 24.69 7.52 26.37
C TYR A 537 25.89 6.63 26.02
N GLU A 538 25.73 5.32 26.15
CA GLU A 538 26.62 4.33 25.51
C GLU A 538 26.23 4.20 24.03
N LEU A 539 27.26 4.00 23.21
CA LEU A 539 27.34 4.16 21.75
C LEU A 539 26.47 3.19 20.94
#